data_AF-A0A842QRX1-F1
#
_entry.id   AF-A0A842QRX1-F1
#
_cell.length_a   1.000
_cell.length_b   1.000
_cell.length_c   1.000
_cell.angle_alpha   90.00
_cell.angle_beta   90.00
_cell.angle_gamma   90.00
#
_symmetry.space_group_name_H-M   'P 1'
#
loop_
_entity.id
_entity.type
_entity.pdbx_description
1 polymer ?
#
loop_
_entity_poly.entity_id
_entity_poly.type
_entity_poly.pdbx_seq_one_letter_code
_entity_poly.pdbx_strand_id
1 'polypeptide(L)'
;MSNKKNRHIKTLAIIAISITLLGISVWNTQRKISFSTLKACIINPLSEANYSFNFTQEAISLLHENEYKVDIYTDEEVTVQQLKSIKKYDLILLRVHSGIFEDTVWFCH
;
A
#
# COMPACT_ATOMS: atom_id res chain seq x y z
N MET A 1 -34.16 -49.31 -18.62
CA MET A 1 -32.82 -48.67 -18.76
C MET A 1 -32.80 -47.14 -18.64
N SER A 2 -33.92 -46.43 -18.43
CA SER A 2 -33.98 -44.96 -18.40
C SER A 2 -33.41 -44.31 -17.12
N ASN A 3 -33.54 -44.97 -15.96
CA ASN A 3 -33.26 -44.35 -14.66
C ASN A 3 -31.77 -44.13 -14.35
N LYS A 4 -30.88 -44.93 -14.95
CA LYS A 4 -29.42 -44.84 -14.73
C LYS A 4 -28.82 -43.62 -15.45
N LYS A 5 -29.28 -43.32 -16.66
CA LYS A 5 -28.83 -42.17 -17.48
C LYS A 5 -29.17 -40.83 -16.82
N ASN A 6 -30.38 -40.70 -16.26
CA ASN A 6 -30.80 -39.50 -15.53
C ASN A 6 -30.01 -39.27 -14.23
N ARG A 7 -29.54 -40.33 -13.56
CA ARG A 7 -28.65 -40.21 -12.40
C ARG A 7 -27.31 -39.59 -12.81
N HIS A 8 -26.67 -40.11 -13.85
CA HIS A 8 -25.38 -39.59 -14.31
C HIS A 8 -25.44 -38.14 -14.80
N ILE A 9 -26.51 -37.73 -15.48
CA ILE A 9 -26.70 -36.35 -15.91
C ILE A 9 -26.82 -35.40 -14.72
N LYS A 10 -27.57 -35.78 -13.67
CA LYS A 10 -27.66 -35.00 -12.43
C LYS A 10 -26.31 -34.88 -11.72
N THR A 11 -25.54 -35.97 -11.64
CA THR A 11 -24.21 -35.93 -11.02
C THR A 11 -23.26 -35.01 -11.79
N LEU A 12 -23.26 -35.06 -13.11
CA LEU A 12 -22.45 -34.18 -13.96
C LEU A 12 -22.84 -32.71 -13.79
N ALA A 13 -24.14 -32.40 -13.71
CA ALA A 13 -24.61 -31.05 -13.47
C ALA A 13 -24.13 -30.50 -12.12
N ILE A 14 -24.19 -31.31 -11.05
CA ILE A 14 -23.71 -30.92 -9.72
C ILE A 14 -22.21 -30.66 -9.73
N ILE A 15 -21.43 -31.52 -10.39
CA ILE A 15 -19.98 -31.36 -10.51
C ILE A 15 -19.66 -30.07 -11.27
N ALA A 16 -20.33 -29.81 -12.40
CA ALA A 16 -20.12 -28.60 -13.19
C ALA A 16 -20.42 -27.34 -12.36
N ILE A 17 -21.56 -27.29 -11.66
CA ILE A 17 -21.94 -26.17 -10.79
C ILE A 17 -20.91 -25.95 -9.68
N SER A 18 -20.43 -27.04 -9.07
CA SER A 18 -19.43 -26.97 -7.99
C SER A 18 -18.10 -26.40 -8.47
N ILE A 19 -17.64 -26.82 -9.67
CA ILE A 19 -16.42 -26.29 -10.29
C ILE A 19 -16.59 -24.81 -10.64
N THR A 20 -17.75 -24.41 -11.18
CA THR A 20 -18.02 -23.00 -11.49
C THR A 20 -18.03 -22.13 -10.24
N LEU A 21 -18.66 -22.58 -9.15
CA LEU A 21 -18.68 -21.85 -7.88
C LEU A 21 -17.28 -21.71 -7.27
N LEU A 22 -16.46 -22.76 -7.34
CA LEU A 22 -15.06 -22.70 -6.92
C LEU A 22 -14.26 -21.70 -7.76
N GLY A 23 -14.43 -21.70 -9.08
CA GLY A 23 -13.78 -20.73 -9.98
C GLY A 23 -14.14 -19.28 -9.64
N ILE A 24 -15.42 -19.00 -9.39
CA ILE A 24 -15.90 -17.66 -8.98
C ILE A 24 -15.31 -17.26 -7.63
N SER A 25 -15.21 -18.19 -6.68
CA SER A 25 -14.64 -17.94 -5.35
C SER A 25 -13.15 -17.60 -5.42
N VAL A 26 -12.38 -18.37 -6.19
CA VAL A 26 -10.94 -18.12 -6.39
C VAL A 26 -10.73 -16.78 -7.11
N TRP A 27 -11.51 -16.49 -8.15
CA TRP A 27 -11.45 -15.20 -8.86
C TRP A 27 -11.71 -14.02 -7.93
N ASN A 28 -12.76 -14.10 -7.10
CA ASN A 28 -13.08 -13.04 -6.15
C ASN A 28 -12.01 -12.87 -5.07
N THR A 29 -11.40 -13.97 -4.63
CA THR A 29 -10.32 -13.96 -3.65
C THR A 29 -9.05 -13.35 -4.24
N GLN A 30 -8.66 -13.74 -5.46
CA GLN A 30 -7.53 -13.14 -6.17
C GLN A 30 -7.73 -11.66 -6.43
N ARG A 31 -8.94 -11.24 -6.81
CA ARG A 31 -9.27 -9.82 -6.92
C ARG A 31 -9.07 -9.09 -5.60
N LYS A 32 -9.63 -9.60 -4.50
CA LYS A 32 -9.46 -8.96 -3.18
C LYS A 32 -7.98 -8.84 -2.78
N ILE A 33 -7.19 -9.87 -3.04
CA ILE A 33 -5.75 -9.87 -2.78
C ILE A 33 -5.02 -8.87 -3.68
N SER A 34 -5.35 -8.78 -4.97
CA SER A 34 -4.77 -7.77 -5.88
C SER A 34 -5.22 -6.33 -5.60
N PHE A 35 -6.33 -6.11 -4.90
CA PHE A 35 -6.89 -4.77 -4.66
C PHE A 35 -6.50 -4.13 -3.33
N SER A 36 -5.89 -4.85 -2.38
CA SER A 36 -5.26 -4.20 -1.21
C SER A 36 -3.79 -3.94 -1.47
N THR A 37 -3.49 -3.11 -2.47
CA THR A 37 -2.14 -2.56 -2.63
C THR A 37 -1.89 -1.68 -1.42
N LEU A 38 -1.02 -2.13 -0.51
CA LEU A 38 -0.65 -1.36 0.68
C LEU A 38 -0.14 0.01 0.25
N LYS A 39 -0.53 1.07 0.93
CA LYS A 39 -0.14 2.45 0.57
C LYS A 39 0.77 3.02 1.62
N ALA A 40 1.95 3.44 1.20
CA ALA A 40 2.88 4.18 2.03
C ALA A 40 3.06 5.61 1.51
N CYS A 41 3.31 6.53 2.44
CA CYS A 41 3.61 7.92 2.15
C CYS A 41 4.97 8.27 2.76
N ILE A 42 5.88 8.83 1.99
CA ILE A 42 7.14 9.39 2.48
C ILE A 42 7.03 10.92 2.49
N ILE A 43 7.28 11.52 3.63
CA ILE A 43 7.29 12.98 3.81
C ILE A 43 8.71 13.39 4.15
N ASN A 44 9.38 14.06 3.20
CA ASN A 44 10.76 14.52 3.33
C ASN A 44 10.84 16.04 3.11
N PRO A 45 10.69 16.87 4.16
CA PRO A 45 10.76 18.32 4.03
C PRO A 45 12.18 18.85 3.81
N LEU A 46 13.19 17.98 3.75
CA LEU A 46 14.59 18.37 3.62
C LEU A 46 14.96 18.51 2.14
N SER A 47 15.45 19.70 1.79
CA SER A 47 16.02 20.01 0.48
C SER A 47 17.05 18.97 0.05
N GLU A 48 16.87 18.44 -1.16
CA GLU A 48 17.80 17.49 -1.81
C GLU A 48 19.23 18.04 -1.93
N ALA A 49 19.40 19.36 -1.83
CA ALA A 49 20.70 20.02 -1.97
C ALA A 49 21.73 19.66 -0.88
N ASN A 50 21.29 19.19 0.29
CA ASN A 50 22.18 19.11 1.46
C ASN A 50 22.31 17.73 2.14
N TYR A 51 21.47 16.73 1.82
CA TYR A 51 21.51 15.47 2.57
C TYR A 51 21.23 14.23 1.74
N SER A 52 22.27 13.38 1.64
CA SER A 52 22.24 11.95 1.35
C SER A 52 21.09 11.53 0.43
N PHE A 53 21.30 11.69 -0.88
CA PHE A 53 20.46 11.22 -2.00
C PHE A 53 19.96 9.77 -1.85
N ASN A 54 20.58 9.00 -0.94
CA ASN A 54 20.34 7.59 -0.73
C ASN A 54 19.13 7.27 0.18
N PHE A 55 18.79 8.11 1.18
CA PHE A 55 17.76 7.73 2.16
C PHE A 55 16.39 7.50 1.52
N THR A 56 15.90 8.47 0.75
CA THR A 56 14.57 8.38 0.13
C THR A 56 14.52 7.21 -0.85
N GLN A 57 15.59 6.97 -1.61
CA GLN A 57 15.68 5.85 -2.56
C GLN A 57 15.70 4.50 -1.86
N GLU A 58 16.47 4.33 -0.78
CA GLU A 58 16.48 3.11 0.02
C GLU A 58 15.12 2.84 0.67
N ALA A 59 14.46 3.89 1.19
CA ALA A 59 13.13 3.78 1.76
C ALA A 59 12.08 3.39 0.70
N ILE A 60 12.16 3.94 -0.51
CA ILE A 60 11.31 3.54 -1.64
C ILE A 60 11.54 2.07 -1.99
N SER A 61 12.80 1.63 -2.12
CA SER A 61 13.15 0.25 -2.44
C SER A 61 12.57 -0.72 -1.41
N LEU A 62 12.81 -0.44 -0.13
CA LEU A 62 12.32 -1.25 0.98
C LEU A 62 10.78 -1.38 0.97
N LEU A 63 10.08 -0.27 0.69
CA LEU A 63 8.62 -0.28 0.65
C LEU A 63 8.08 -1.03 -0.56
N HIS A 64 8.70 -0.87 -1.73
CA HIS A 64 8.32 -1.62 -2.93
C HIS A 64 8.58 -3.12 -2.81
N GLU A 65 9.68 -3.53 -2.17
CA GLU A 65 9.96 -4.93 -1.83
C GLU A 65 8.87 -5.55 -0.95
N ASN A 66 8.18 -4.73 -0.17
CA ASN A 66 7.06 -5.12 0.69
C ASN A 66 5.69 -4.82 0.06
N GLU A 67 5.63 -4.70 -1.27
CA GLU A 67 4.40 -4.52 -2.05
C GLU A 67 3.63 -3.22 -1.77
N TYR A 68 4.29 -2.21 -1.19
CA TYR A 68 3.68 -0.90 -1.02
C TYR A 68 3.71 -0.10 -2.32
N LYS A 69 2.60 0.59 -2.59
CA LYS A 69 2.58 1.77 -3.44
C LYS A 69 3.04 2.97 -2.62
N VAL A 70 4.08 3.65 -3.09
CA VAL A 70 4.72 4.75 -2.37
C VAL A 70 4.38 6.08 -3.05
N ASP A 71 3.81 7.01 -2.30
CA ASP A 71 3.70 8.41 -2.69
C ASP A 71 4.75 9.22 -1.89
N ILE A 72 5.35 10.24 -2.51
CA ILE A 72 6.46 11.02 -1.93
C ILE A 72 6.07 12.49 -1.94
N TYR A 73 6.28 13.17 -0.82
CA TYR A 73 6.14 14.62 -0.68
C TYR A 73 7.47 15.21 -0.23
N THR A 74 8.01 16.15 -1.01
CA THR A 74 9.32 16.75 -0.75
C THR A 74 9.25 18.28 -0.65
N ASP A 75 10.26 18.87 -0.01
CA ASP A 75 10.54 20.31 -0.03
C ASP A 75 9.33 21.20 0.26
N GLU A 76 9.03 22.13 -0.63
CA GLU A 76 7.98 23.14 -0.51
C GLU A 76 6.57 22.54 -0.59
N GLU A 77 6.42 21.29 -1.04
CA GLU A 77 5.13 20.61 -1.09
C GLU A 77 4.64 20.17 0.30
N VAL A 78 5.55 20.07 1.29
CA VAL A 78 5.24 19.67 2.67
C VAL A 78 4.62 20.85 3.45
N THR A 79 3.37 21.18 3.10
CA THR A 79 2.58 22.21 3.77
C THR A 79 1.61 21.61 4.79
N VAL A 80 1.13 22.40 5.76
CA VAL A 80 0.10 21.97 6.72
C VAL A 80 -1.18 21.51 6.00
N GLN A 81 -1.55 22.18 4.92
CA GLN A 81 -2.69 21.82 4.08
C GLN A 81 -2.48 20.46 3.42
N GLN A 82 -1.28 20.19 2.93
CA GLN A 82 -0.93 18.90 2.35
C GLN A 82 -0.94 17.79 3.41
N LEU A 83 -0.37 18.03 4.59
CA LEU A 83 -0.42 17.07 5.70
C LEU A 83 -1.86 16.73 6.12
N LYS A 84 -2.79 17.68 6.05
CA LYS A 84 -4.23 17.45 6.31
C LYS A 84 -4.92 16.63 5.21
N SER A 85 -4.39 16.64 3.98
CA SER A 85 -4.94 15.91 2.84
C SER A 85 -4.50 14.44 2.83
N ILE A 86 -3.36 14.13 3.45
CA ILE A 86 -2.84 12.77 3.62
C ILE A 86 -3.82 11.95 4.49
N LYS A 87 -4.58 11.09 3.82
CA LYS A 87 -5.55 10.16 4.42
C LYS A 87 -5.47 8.83 3.69
N LYS A 88 -5.80 7.74 4.38
CA LYS A 88 -5.91 6.38 3.82
C LYS A 88 -4.57 5.78 3.34
N TYR A 89 -3.48 6.08 4.04
CA TYR A 89 -2.23 5.34 3.95
C TYR A 89 -2.16 4.33 5.09
N ASP A 90 -1.57 3.17 4.81
CA ASP A 90 -1.28 2.13 5.79
C ASP A 90 -0.01 2.47 6.59
N LEU A 91 0.91 3.22 5.96
CA LEU A 91 2.16 3.67 6.57
C LEU A 91 2.49 5.12 6.16
N ILE A 92 2.96 5.91 7.12
CA ILE A 92 3.51 7.25 6.88
C ILE A 92 4.92 7.31 7.45
N LEU A 93 5.90 7.55 6.60
CA LEU A 93 7.30 7.71 6.95
C LEU A 93 7.65 9.20 6.91
N LEU A 94 7.83 9.79 8.09
CA LEU A 94 8.19 11.20 8.25
C LEU A 94 9.69 11.32 8.54
N ARG A 95 10.43 11.97 7.64
CA ARG A 95 11.83 12.31 7.90
C ARG A 95 11.90 13.59 8.70
N VAL A 96 12.47 13.49 9.90
CA VAL A 96 12.72 14.63 10.78
C VAL A 96 14.22 14.83 10.92
N HIS A 97 14.67 16.09 10.89
CA HIS A 97 16.03 16.44 11.30
C HIS A 97 15.94 17.12 12.65
N SER A 98 16.70 16.64 13.63
CA SER A 98 16.98 17.44 14.82
C SER A 98 18.10 18.40 14.46
N GLY A 99 17.85 19.70 14.59
CA GLY A 99 18.93 20.68 14.62
C GLY A 99 19.46 20.71 16.04
N ILE A 100 20.69 20.24 16.26
CA ILE A 100 21.44 20.66 17.45
C ILE A 100 21.99 22.04 17.08
N PHE A 101 21.26 23.09 17.46
CA PHE A 101 21.78 24.44 17.40
C PHE A 101 22.70 24.60 18.60
N GLU A 102 23.99 24.33 18.41
CA GLU A 102 25.00 24.76 19.37
C GLU A 102 24.84 26.28 19.56
N ASP A 103 24.55 26.68 20.81
CA ASP A 103 24.64 28.04 21.35
C ASP A 103 23.43 28.99 21.35
N THR A 104 22.18 28.58 21.07
CA THR A 104 21.01 29.45 21.41
C THR A 104 19.78 28.70 21.94
N VAL A 105 19.50 28.87 23.23
CA VAL A 105 18.22 28.53 23.86
C VAL A 105 17.27 29.71 23.67
N TRP A 106 16.22 29.54 22.87
CA TRP A 106 15.13 30.51 22.80
C TRP A 106 14.16 30.24 23.96
N PHE A 107 14.21 31.10 24.98
CA PHE A 107 13.06 31.25 25.88
C PHE A 107 12.01 32.06 25.12
N CYS A 108 11.01 31.37 24.56
CA CYS A 108 9.79 32.04 24.10
C CYS A 108 9.05 32.56 25.33
N HIS A 109 8.92 33.88 25.41
CA HIS A 109 8.18 34.58 26.45
C HIS A 109 6.71 34.71 26.10
#